data_AF-A0AAV0KW58-F1
#
_entry.id   AF-A0AAV0KW58-F1
#
_cell.length_a   1.000
_cell.length_b   1.000
_cell.length_c   1.000
_cell.angle_alpha   90.00
_cell.angle_beta   90.00
_cell.angle_gamma   90.00
#
_symmetry.space_group_name_H-M   'P 1'
#
loop_
_entity.id
_entity.type
_entity.pdbx_description
1 polymer ?
#
loop_
_entity_poly.entity_id
_entity_poly.type
_entity_poly.pdbx_seq_one_letter_code
_entity_poly.pdbx_strand_id
1 'polypeptide(L)'
;MAVTGALRGHGQAVLCLINVCDLLISGSADRTVRIWRRSSVDAKYGCLAVMEGHKKAVKSLAAVEGEDGVVWVYSGSLDGEVRVWQLTVPKTYSRPEIII
;
A
#
# COMPACT_ATOMS: atom_id res chain seq x y z
N MET A 1 -5.78 -24.87 -2.68
CA MET A 1 -5.29 -23.49 -2.42
C MET A 1 -3.79 -23.50 -2.60
N ALA A 2 -3.22 -22.54 -3.33
CA ALA A 2 -1.78 -22.45 -3.55
C ALA A 2 -1.30 -21.02 -3.25
N VAL A 3 -0.14 -20.91 -2.62
CA VAL A 3 0.57 -19.63 -2.47
C VAL A 3 1.17 -19.30 -3.83
N THR A 4 0.84 -18.13 -4.39
CA THR A 4 1.29 -17.70 -5.73
C THR A 4 2.46 -16.72 -5.69
N GLY A 5 2.82 -16.20 -4.51
CA GLY A 5 3.94 -15.27 -4.36
C GLY A 5 4.08 -14.74 -2.93
N ALA A 6 5.11 -13.93 -2.70
CA ALA A 6 5.35 -13.24 -1.44
C ALA A 6 5.92 -11.84 -1.69
N LEU A 7 5.37 -10.83 -1.02
CA LEU A 7 5.89 -9.47 -1.04
C LEU A 7 6.92 -9.31 0.08
N ARG A 8 8.20 -9.16 -0.29
CA ARG A 8 9.31 -9.02 0.68
C ARG A 8 9.74 -7.56 0.76
N GLY A 9 9.99 -7.09 1.98
CA GLY A 9 10.52 -5.73 2.19
C GLY A 9 10.44 -5.26 3.64
N HIS A 10 9.39 -5.61 4.38
CA HIS A 10 9.34 -5.31 5.81
C HIS A 10 10.44 -6.05 6.58
N GLY A 11 11.08 -5.36 7.52
CA GLY A 11 12.17 -5.89 8.35
C GLY A 11 11.68 -6.59 9.63
N GLN A 12 10.39 -6.49 9.93
CA GLN A 12 9.73 -7.08 11.09
C GLN A 12 8.31 -7.54 10.72
N ALA A 13 7.56 -8.06 11.69
CA ALA A 13 6.21 -8.57 11.49
C ALA A 13 5.28 -7.54 10.81
N VAL A 14 4.57 -8.00 9.77
CA VAL A 14 3.46 -7.26 9.17
C VAL A 14 2.25 -7.44 10.07
N LEU A 15 1.69 -6.34 10.56
CA LEU A 15 0.66 -6.34 11.61
C LEU A 15 -0.73 -5.98 11.08
N CYS A 16 -0.80 -5.27 9.97
CA CYS A 16 -2.04 -4.87 9.34
C CYS A 16 -1.87 -4.70 7.82
N LEU A 17 -2.95 -4.93 7.09
CA LEU A 17 -3.02 -4.83 5.64
C LEU A 17 -4.37 -4.22 5.24
N ILE A 18 -4.39 -3.43 4.17
CA ILE A 18 -5.61 -2.97 3.50
C ILE A 18 -5.38 -2.89 2.00
N ASN A 19 -6.41 -3.15 1.20
CA ASN A 19 -6.40 -2.84 -0.23
C ASN A 19 -7.24 -1.59 -0.51
N VAL A 20 -6.79 -0.75 -1.45
CA VAL A 20 -7.55 0.40 -1.95
C VAL A 20 -7.16 0.60 -3.41
N CYS A 21 -8.14 0.72 -4.29
CA CYS A 21 -7.92 0.72 -5.74
C CYS A 21 -7.08 -0.50 -6.18
N ASP A 22 -5.99 -0.26 -6.93
CA ASP A 22 -5.00 -1.25 -7.36
C ASP A 22 -3.78 -1.34 -6.43
N LEU A 23 -3.89 -0.77 -5.22
CA LEU A 23 -2.84 -0.74 -4.22
C LEU A 23 -3.12 -1.72 -3.07
N LEU A 24 -2.06 -2.36 -2.61
CA LEU A 24 -2.00 -3.05 -1.33
C LEU A 24 -1.14 -2.21 -0.38
N ILE A 25 -1.59 -2.00 0.84
CA ILE A 25 -0.92 -1.19 1.86
C ILE A 25 -0.66 -2.07 3.06
N SER A 26 0.56 -2.05 3.58
CA SER A 26 0.98 -2.87 4.72
C SER A 26 1.61 -2.02 5.82
N GLY A 27 1.23 -2.27 7.07
CA GLY A 27 1.80 -1.65 8.26
C GLY A 27 2.53 -2.69 9.10
N SER A 28 3.67 -2.31 9.67
CA SER A 28 4.60 -3.27 10.29
C SER A 28 5.14 -2.81 11.64
N ALA A 29 5.64 -3.79 12.40
CA ALA A 29 6.43 -3.58 13.61
C ALA A 29 7.77 -2.87 13.33
N ASP A 30 8.24 -2.83 12.08
CA ASP A 30 9.42 -2.06 11.69
C ASP A 30 9.18 -0.55 11.62
N ARG A 31 7.96 -0.11 11.96
CA ARG A 31 7.51 1.29 12.05
C ARG A 31 7.26 1.94 10.69
N THR A 32 7.24 1.15 9.61
CA THR A 32 6.97 1.64 8.26
C THR A 32 5.58 1.22 7.79
N VAL A 33 5.04 2.01 6.88
CA VAL A 33 3.93 1.62 6.01
C VAL A 33 4.48 1.46 4.59
N ARG A 34 4.13 0.38 3.88
CA ARG A 34 4.58 0.15 2.50
C ARG A 34 3.40 0.11 1.55
N ILE A 35 3.59 0.69 0.37
CA ILE A 35 2.62 0.70 -0.72
C ILE A 35 3.11 -0.24 -1.81
N TRP A 36 2.25 -1.16 -2.20
CA TRP A 36 2.52 -2.16 -3.21
C TRP A 36 1.52 -2.03 -4.34
N ARG A 37 2.00 -2.20 -5.57
CA ARG A 37 1.15 -2.23 -6.76
C ARG A 37 1.53 -3.41 -7.63
N ARG A 38 0.52 -4.05 -8.22
CA ARG A 38 0.75 -5.11 -9.21
C ARG A 38 1.00 -4.48 -10.58
N SER A 39 2.13 -4.82 -11.19
CA SER A 39 2.45 -4.45 -12.56
C SER A 39 1.55 -5.23 -13.52
N SER A 40 1.00 -4.54 -14.52
CA SER A 40 0.15 -5.13 -15.56
C SER A 40 0.95 -5.95 -16.58
N VAL A 41 2.27 -5.72 -16.69
CA VAL A 41 3.11 -6.34 -17.72
C VAL A 41 3.57 -7.74 -17.32
N ASP A 42 4.04 -7.89 -16.07
CA ASP A 42 4.64 -9.13 -15.58
C ASP A 42 3.85 -9.75 -14.42
N ALA A 43 2.71 -9.16 -14.06
CA ALA A 43 1.81 -9.59 -13.00
C ALA A 43 2.48 -9.69 -11.60
N LYS A 44 3.65 -9.07 -11.41
CA LYS A 44 4.39 -9.04 -10.13
C LYS A 44 4.04 -7.80 -9.34
N TYR A 45 4.17 -7.91 -8.02
CA TYR A 45 4.04 -6.74 -7.16
C TYR A 45 5.39 -6.04 -6.99
N GLY A 46 5.38 -4.72 -7.09
CA GLY A 46 6.49 -3.84 -6.74
C GLY A 46 6.13 -2.97 -5.53
N CYS A 47 7.13 -2.69 -4.68
CA CYS A 47 7.01 -1.70 -3.61
C CYS A 47 7.16 -0.30 -4.22
N LEU A 48 6.08 0.47 -4.28
CA LEU A 48 6.07 1.84 -4.81
C LEU A 48 6.66 2.84 -3.82
N ALA A 49 6.37 2.66 -2.54
CA ALA A 49 6.78 3.60 -1.50
C ALA A 49 6.99 2.90 -0.16
N VAL A 50 7.91 3.45 0.64
CA VAL A 50 8.12 3.14 2.05
C VAL A 50 7.90 4.44 2.81
N MET A 51 6.85 4.48 3.61
CA MET A 51 6.46 5.65 4.39
C MET A 51 7.01 5.50 5.80
N GLU A 52 7.99 6.34 6.11
CA GLU A 52 8.69 6.37 7.39
C GLU A 52 8.21 7.55 8.23
N GLY A 53 8.20 7.39 9.56
CA GLY A 53 7.91 8.49 10.48
C GLY A 53 7.27 8.06 11.80
N HIS A 54 6.62 6.90 11.84
CA HIS A 54 6.19 6.35 13.13
C HIS A 54 7.41 5.97 13.98
N LYS A 55 7.30 6.20 15.29
CA LYS A 55 8.36 5.88 16.26
C LYS A 55 8.21 4.47 16.83
N LYS A 56 7.04 3.86 16.67
CA LYS A 56 6.71 2.51 17.11
C LYS A 56 5.87 1.76 16.07
N ALA A 57 5.52 0.52 16.37
CA ALA A 57 4.83 -0.39 15.45
C ALA A 57 3.50 0.17 14.94
N VAL A 58 3.28 0.04 13.63
CA VAL A 58 1.99 0.37 13.00
C VAL A 58 1.04 -0.81 13.21
N LYS A 59 -0.14 -0.54 13.78
CA LYS A 59 -1.10 -1.58 14.21
C LYS A 59 -2.42 -1.54 13.43
N SER A 60 -2.74 -0.42 12.80
CA SER A 60 -3.97 -0.26 12.05
C SER A 60 -3.74 0.61 10.81
N LEU A 61 -4.53 0.32 9.78
CA LEU A 61 -4.57 1.08 8.54
C LEU A 61 -6.02 1.34 8.16
N ALA A 62 -6.26 2.53 7.63
CA ALA A 62 -7.45 2.86 6.86
C ALA A 62 -7.01 3.62 5.60
N ALA A 63 -7.77 3.51 4.53
CA ALA A 63 -7.48 4.25 3.31
C ALA A 63 -8.77 4.60 2.59
N VAL A 64 -8.76 5.71 1.88
CA VAL A 64 -9.87 6.17 1.05
C VAL A 64 -9.34 6.69 -0.27
N GLU A 65 -9.98 6.28 -1.36
CA GLU A 65 -9.77 6.86 -2.68
C GLU A 65 -10.44 8.25 -2.71
N GLY A 66 -9.65 9.27 -3.05
CA GLY A 66 -10.12 10.61 -3.34
C GLY A 66 -10.28 10.85 -4.84
N GLU A 67 -10.39 12.12 -5.22
CA GLU A 67 -10.49 12.51 -6.63
C GLU A 67 -9.11 12.53 -7.32
N ASP A 68 -9.10 12.52 -8.65
CA ASP A 68 -7.90 12.67 -9.48
C ASP A 68 -6.74 11.70 -9.18
N GLY A 69 -7.07 10.50 -8.70
CA GLY A 69 -6.06 9.48 -8.39
C GLY A 69 -5.31 9.74 -7.09
N VAL A 70 -5.83 10.59 -6.22
CA VAL A 70 -5.33 10.77 -4.86
C VAL A 70 -5.86 9.65 -3.97
N VAL A 71 -4.99 9.06 -3.16
CA VAL A 71 -5.36 8.12 -2.10
C VAL A 71 -4.87 8.69 -0.76
N TRP A 72 -5.79 8.77 0.20
CA TRP A 72 -5.45 9.12 1.57
C TRP A 72 -5.28 7.84 2.39
N VAL A 73 -4.15 7.74 3.09
CA VAL A 73 -3.83 6.61 3.97
C VAL A 73 -3.70 7.12 5.39
N TYR A 74 -4.32 6.41 6.32
CA TYR A 74 -4.27 6.69 7.75
C TYR A 74 -3.65 5.51 8.45
N SER A 75 -2.59 5.74 9.23
CA SER A 75 -1.91 4.69 9.99
C SER A 75 -1.91 5.00 11.47
N GLY A 76 -2.45 4.07 12.27
CA GLY A 76 -2.41 4.13 13.73
C GLY A 76 -1.24 3.31 14.28
N SER A 77 -0.51 3.89 15.22
CA SER A 77 0.72 3.32 15.77
C SER A 77 0.74 3.30 17.30
N LEU A 78 1.55 2.41 17.86
CA LEU A 78 1.82 2.36 19.30
C LEU A 78 2.57 3.59 19.84
N ASP A 79 3.00 4.51 18.97
CA ASP A 79 3.57 5.81 19.37
C ASP A 79 2.51 6.81 19.83
N GLY A 80 1.22 6.47 19.72
CA GLY A 80 0.11 7.31 20.15
C GLY A 80 -0.42 8.23 19.04
N GLU A 81 0.18 8.19 17.85
CA GLU A 81 -0.18 9.07 16.74
C GLU A 81 -0.93 8.32 15.64
N VAL A 82 -1.85 9.03 15.00
CA VAL A 82 -2.35 8.68 13.67
C VAL A 82 -1.61 9.54 12.66
N ARG A 83 -0.97 8.91 11.68
CA ARG A 83 -0.37 9.64 10.57
C ARG A 83 -1.26 9.60 9.35
N VAL A 84 -1.32 10.73 8.66
CA VAL A 84 -2.05 10.91 7.40
C VAL A 84 -1.03 11.01 6.28
N TRP A 85 -1.22 10.23 5.22
CA TRP A 85 -0.38 10.21 4.05
C TRP A 85 -1.24 10.49 2.83
N GLN A 86 -0.76 11.37 1.95
CA GLN A 86 -1.37 11.62 0.65
C GLN A 86 -0.51 10.95 -0.41
N LEU A 87 -1.12 10.11 -1.23
CA LEU A 87 -0.45 9.45 -2.35
C LEU A 87 -1.13 9.89 -3.63
N THR A 88 -0.36 10.49 -4.55
CA THR A 88 -0.84 10.73 -5.91
C THR A 88 -0.46 9.56 -6.77
N VAL A 89 -1.47 8.85 -7.23
CA VAL A 89 -1.33 7.58 -7.91
C VAL A 89 -1.71 7.81 -9.36
N PRO A 90 -0.77 7.67 -10.31
CA PRO A 90 -1.10 7.77 -11.72
C PRO A 90 -2.18 6.74 -12.03
N LYS A 91 -3.31 7.19 -12.59
CA LYS A 91 -4.32 6.31 -13.15
C LYS A 91 -3.64 5.58 -14.31
N THR A 92 -3.35 4.30 -14.10
CA THR A 92 -2.92 3.45 -15.19
C THR A 92 -4.16 3.22 -16.05
N TYR A 93 -4.33 4.02 -17.10
CA TYR A 93 -5.37 3.73 -18.09
C TYR A 93 -5.08 2.33 -18.63
N SER A 94 -5.91 1.36 -18.25
CA SER A 94 -6.03 0.11 -18.99
C SER A 94 -6.31 0.50 -20.43
N ARG A 95 -5.40 0.19 -21.37
CA ARG A 95 -5.68 0.34 -22.80
C ARG A 95 -7.04 -0.32 -23.04
N PRO A 96 -7.99 0.35 -23.72
CA PRO A 96 -9.19 -0.35 -24.16
C PRO A 96 -8.73 -1.50 -25.05
N GLU A 97 -9.27 -2.69 -24.80
CA GLU A 97 -9.15 -3.80 -25.74
C GLU A 97 -9.53 -3.29 -27.12
N ILE A 98 -8.68 -3.56 -28.10
CA ILE A 98 -8.93 -3.26 -29.50
C ILE A 98 -10.23 -3.97 -29.87
N ILE A 99 -11.31 -3.22 -30.06
CA ILE A 99 -12.50 -3.72 -30.76
C ILE A 99 -12.11 -3.76 -32.23
N ILE A 100 -12.03 -4.98 -32.77
CA ILE A 100 -11.88 -5.27 -34.21
C ILE A 100 -13.22 -5.04 -34.91
#